data_AF-A0A1V5P7E6-F1
#
_entry.id   AF-A0A1V5P7E6-F1
#
_cell.length_a   1.000
_cell.length_b   1.000
_cell.length_c   1.000
_cell.angle_alpha   90.00
_cell.angle_beta   90.00
_cell.angle_gamma   90.00
#
_symmetry.space_group_name_H-M   'P 1'
#
loop_
_entity.id
_entity.type
_entity.pdbx_description
1 polymer ?
#
loop_
_entity_poly.entity_id
_entity_poly.type
_entity_poly.pdbx_seq_one_letter_code
_entity_poly.pdbx_strand_id
1 'polypeptide(L)' 'MDKTWLCKAENMHYLNKHTPFNGRTFQGCIDETYVRGVLVSKNREIQVKPGFGKFYPMIMD' A
#
# COMPACT_ATOMS: atom_id res chain seq x y z
N MET A 1 4.93 17.60 -5.02
CA MET A 1 4.55 16.16 -5.11
C MET A 1 4.11 15.96 -6.55
N ASP A 2 5.06 15.71 -7.44
CA ASP A 2 4.87 15.91 -8.88
C ASP A 2 5.03 14.61 -9.69
N LYS A 3 5.14 13.47 -9.01
CA LYS A 3 5.19 12.15 -9.65
C LYS A 3 3.80 11.78 -10.18
N THR A 4 3.71 11.53 -11.46
CA THR A 4 2.55 10.90 -12.11
C THR A 4 2.85 9.44 -12.44
N TRP A 5 1.85 8.57 -12.37
CA TRP A 5 2.02 7.16 -12.70
C TRP A 5 0.75 6.55 -13.30
N LEU A 6 0.94 5.60 -14.22
CA LEU A 6 -0.13 4.79 -14.80
C LEU A 6 -0.47 3.63 -13.85
N CYS A 7 -1.73 3.56 -13.43
CA CYS A 7 -2.21 2.45 -12.64
C CYS A 7 -2.33 1.20 -13.50
N LYS A 8 -1.61 0.15 -13.11
CA LYS A 8 -1.69 -1.18 -13.71
C LYS A 8 -2.02 -2.20 -12.63
N ALA A 9 -3.03 -3.03 -12.87
CA ALA A 9 -3.50 -4.04 -11.93
C ALA A 9 -2.41 -5.09 -11.61
N GLU A 10 -1.52 -5.37 -12.57
CA GLU A 10 -0.36 -6.26 -12.41
C GLU A 10 0.59 -5.82 -11.29
N ASN A 11 0.68 -4.51 -11.03
CA ASN A 11 1.57 -3.91 -10.04
C ASN A 11 0.96 -3.86 -8.62
N MET A 12 -0.20 -4.48 -8.40
CA MET A 12 -0.86 -4.50 -7.08
C MET A 12 -0.40 -5.69 -6.25
N HIS A 13 -0.36 -5.54 -4.92
CA HIS A 13 -0.06 -6.65 -4.00
C HIS A 13 -1.22 -7.65 -3.83
N TYR A 14 -2.37 -7.39 -4.46
CA TYR A 14 -3.52 -8.29 -4.41
C TYR A 14 -3.20 -9.64 -5.04
N LEU A 15 -3.83 -10.70 -4.52
CA LEU A 15 -3.75 -12.04 -5.10
C LEU A 15 -4.34 -12.03 -6.52
N ASN A 16 -5.57 -11.51 -6.65
CA ASN A 16 -6.21 -11.30 -7.94
C ASN A 16 -5.78 -9.94 -8.51
N LYS A 17 -5.14 -9.95 -9.67
CA LYS A 17 -4.63 -8.74 -10.35
C LYS A 17 -5.75 -7.99 -11.07
N HIS A 18 -6.65 -7.39 -10.29
CA HIS A 18 -7.81 -6.65 -10.80
C HIS A 18 -8.02 -5.35 -10.04
N THR A 19 -8.43 -4.31 -10.76
CA THR A 19 -8.90 -3.04 -10.21
C THR A 19 -9.74 -2.29 -11.25
N PRO A 20 -10.79 -1.55 -10.84
CA PRO A 20 -11.51 -0.66 -11.74
C PRO A 20 -10.67 0.52 -12.24
N PHE A 21 -9.51 0.79 -11.62
CA PHE A 21 -8.63 1.90 -11.99
C PHE A 21 -7.53 1.51 -12.98
N ASN A 22 -7.56 0.29 -13.52
CA ASN A 22 -6.55 -0.15 -14.49
C ASN A 22 -6.54 0.78 -15.72
N GLY A 23 -5.38 1.33 -16.08
CA GLY A 23 -5.23 2.29 -17.17
C GLY A 23 -5.43 3.76 -16.77
N ARG A 24 -5.81 4.06 -15.52
CA ARG A 24 -5.93 5.45 -15.03
C ARG A 24 -4.57 6.02 -14.65
N THR A 25 -4.30 7.26 -15.04
CA THR A 25 -3.13 8.02 -14.54
C THR A 25 -3.49 8.74 -13.25
N PHE A 26 -2.62 8.65 -12.25
CA PHE A 26 -2.72 9.37 -10.99
C PHE A 26 -1.55 10.35 -10.83
N GLN A 27 -1.80 11.45 -10.13
CA GLN A 27 -0.78 12.38 -9.65
C GLN A 27 -0.60 12.20 -8.15
N GLY A 28 0.66 12.08 -7.72
CA GLY A 28 1.04 11.69 -6.37
C GLY A 28 1.18 10.17 -6.22
N CYS A 29 2.13 9.76 -5.39
CA CYS A 29 2.35 8.35 -5.04
C CYS A 29 2.82 8.23 -3.59
N ILE A 30 2.57 7.06 -2.99
CA ILE A 30 3.06 6.73 -1.65
C ILE A 30 4.52 6.30 -1.79
N ASP A 31 5.45 7.11 -1.26
CA ASP A 31 6.88 6.75 -1.24
C ASP A 31 7.19 5.80 -0.07
N GLU A 32 6.67 6.10 1.13
CA GLU A 32 6.94 5.33 2.35
C GLU A 32 5.70 5.26 3.25
N THR A 33 5.53 4.11 3.91
CA THR A 33 4.49 3.89 4.93
C THR A 33 5.15 3.44 6.23
N TYR A 34 4.81 4.11 7.33
CA TYR A 34 5.29 3.78 8.66
C TYR A 34 4.15 3.32 9.56
N VAL A 35 4.37 2.25 10.32
CA VAL A 35 3.43 1.74 11.33
C VAL A 35 4.19 1.57 12.65
N ARG A 36 3.75 2.28 13.70
CA ARG A 36 4.40 2.27 15.03
C ARG A 36 5.91 2.60 14.96
N GLY A 37 6.27 3.59 14.15
CA GLY A 37 7.66 4.02 13.93
C GLY A 37 8.51 3.10 13.04
N VAL A 38 7.96 1.98 12.55
CA VAL A 38 8.67 1.04 11.68
C VAL A 38 8.28 1.29 10.23
N LEU A 39 9.28 1.38 9.34
CA LEU A 39 9.07 1.43 7.89
C LEU A 39 8.50 0.08 7.42
N VAL A 40 7.23 0.05 7.01
CA VAL A 40 6.55 -1.18 6.57
C VAL A 40 6.46 -1.32 5.06
N SER A 41 6.47 -0.20 4.34
CA SER A 41 6.54 -0.21 2.88
C SER A 41 7.38 0.96 2.39
N LYS A 42 8.20 0.72 1.37
CA LYS A 42 9.00 1.72 0.67
C LYS A 42 8.98 1.41 -0.81
N ASN A 43 8.72 2.42 -1.65
CA ASN A 43 8.70 2.26 -3.10
C ASN A 43 7.86 1.06 -3.60
N ARG A 44 6.71 0.80 -2.96
CA ARG A 44 5.81 -0.34 -3.26
C ARG A 44 6.39 -1.73 -2.95
N GLU A 45 7.42 -1.81 -2.11
CA GLU A 45 7.91 -3.08 -1.58
C GLU A 45 7.57 -3.19 -0.10
N ILE A 46 7.15 -4.38 0.34
CA ILE A 46 6.87 -4.67 1.75
C ILE A 46 8.19 -4.94 2.46
N GLN A 47 8.44 -4.22 3.55
CA GLN A 47 9.69 -4.26 4.30
C GLN A 47 9.62 -5.12 5.58
N VAL A 48 8.42 -5.59 5.92
CA VAL A 48 8.16 -6.41 7.12
C VAL A 48 7.68 -7.80 6.75
N LYS A 49 7.83 -8.75 7.69
CA LYS A 49 7.37 -10.13 7.50
C LYS A 49 5.86 -10.27 7.78
N PRO A 50 5.18 -11.26 7.17
CA PRO A 50 3.84 -11.66 7.58
C PRO A 50 3.77 -11.87 9.10
N GLY A 51 2.70 -11.40 9.74
CA GLY A 51 2.54 -11.43 11.20
C GLY A 51 3.00 -10.18 11.95
N PHE A 52 3.57 -9.17 11.28
CA PHE A 52 3.94 -7.89 11.93
C PHE A 52 2.73 -7.08 12.47
N GLY A 53 1.57 -7.23 11.83
CA GLY A 53 0.32 -6.60 12.27
C GLY A 53 -0.10 -7.09 13.65
N LYS A 54 -0.76 -6.22 14.42
CA LYS A 54 -1.40 -6.58 15.69
C LYS A 54 -2.88 -6.32 15.57
N PHE A 55 -3.71 -7.27 16.01
CA PHE A 55 -5.13 -7.03 16.16
C PHE A 55 -5.35 -5.99 17.27
N TYR A 56 -6.19 -4.99 17.00
CA TYR A 56 -6.59 -4.01 17.98
C TYR A 56 -8.09 -4.17 18.22
N PRO A 57 -8.52 -4.73 19.37
CA PRO A 57 -9.94 -4.88 19.65
C PRO A 57 -10.58 -3.50 19.80
N MET A 58 -11.77 -3.35 19.22
CA MET A 58 -12.61 -2.20 19.53
C MET A 58 -13.21 -2.43 20.92
N ILE A 59 -12.73 -1.71 21.92
CA ILE A 59 -13.39 -1.65 23.22
C ILE A 59 -14.51 -0.63 23.07
N MET A 60 -15.74 -1.08 23.25
CA MET A 60 -16.90 -0.19 23.35
C MET A 60 -17.10 0.10 24.84
N ASP A 61 -16.88 1.36 25.22
CA ASP A 61 -17.22 1.87 26.55
C ASP A 61 -18.74 2.08 26.72
#